data_AF-A0A3D0XAY7-F1
#
_entry.id   AF-A0A3D0XAY7-F1
#
_cell.length_a   1.000
_cell.length_b   1.000
_cell.length_c   1.000
_cell.angle_alpha   90.00
_cell.angle_beta   90.00
_cell.angle_gamma   90.00
#
_symmetry.space_group_name_H-M   'P 1'
#
loop_
_entity.id
_entity.type
_entity.pdbx_description
1 polymer ?
#
loop_
_entity_poly.entity_id
_entity_poly.type
_entity_poly.pdbx_seq_one_letter_code
_entity_poly.pdbx_strand_id
1 'polypeptide(L)'
;GVAGMLTSSGQASNFFALFNICETGSHIVASSSIYGGTYNLLGVTMKKMGIDCTFVDQNLSEEELAKAFKPNTRAVFGETITNP
;
A
#
# COMPACT_ATOMS: atom_id res chain seq x y z
N GLY A 1 -16.33 -9.14 10.17
CA GLY A 1 -16.12 -9.72 8.83
C GLY A 1 -16.50 -11.18 8.87
N VAL A 2 -17.19 -11.69 7.85
CA VAL A 2 -17.69 -13.08 7.80
C VAL A 2 -16.74 -14.05 7.08
N ALA A 3 -15.63 -13.54 6.51
CA ALA A 3 -14.60 -14.32 5.84
C ALA A 3 -13.20 -13.74 6.11
N GLY A 4 -12.20 -14.61 6.19
CA GLY A 4 -10.79 -14.28 6.36
C GLY A 4 -9.91 -15.33 5.69
N MET A 5 -8.72 -14.93 5.24
CA MET A 5 -7.76 -15.82 4.58
C MET A 5 -6.49 -15.91 5.42
N LEU A 6 -6.08 -17.14 5.75
CA LEU A 6 -4.80 -17.38 6.41
C LEU A 6 -3.69 -17.34 5.37
N THR A 7 -2.59 -16.68 5.70
CA THR A 7 -1.37 -16.63 4.89
C THR A 7 -0.18 -17.08 5.72
N SER A 8 0.97 -17.30 5.08
CA SER A 8 2.18 -17.76 5.76
C SER A 8 2.78 -16.72 6.71
N SER A 9 2.43 -15.43 6.57
CA SER A 9 2.95 -14.33 7.39
C SER A 9 2.13 -13.05 7.20
N GLY A 10 2.29 -12.07 8.09
CA GLY A 10 1.70 -10.73 7.92
C GLY A 10 2.15 -10.06 6.61
N GLN A 11 3.41 -10.22 6.21
CA GLN A 11 3.92 -9.69 4.95
C GLN A 11 3.24 -10.34 3.73
N ALA A 12 3.02 -11.66 3.77
CA ALA A 12 2.26 -12.35 2.72
C ALA A 12 0.80 -11.89 2.70
N SER A 13 0.21 -11.57 3.85
CA SER A 13 -1.13 -10.97 3.93
C SER A 13 -1.19 -9.62 3.23
N ASN A 14 -0.25 -8.70 3.52
CA ASN A 14 -0.18 -7.39 2.87
C ASN A 14 0.00 -7.53 1.35
N PHE A 15 0.89 -8.43 0.93
CA PHE A 15 1.12 -8.71 -0.48
C PHE A 15 -0.14 -9.21 -1.18
N PHE A 16 -0.79 -10.26 -0.67
CA PHE A 16 -1.98 -10.80 -1.31
C PHE A 16 -3.16 -9.84 -1.28
N ALA A 17 -3.35 -9.07 -0.21
CA ALA A 17 -4.42 -8.08 -0.13
C ALA A 17 -4.34 -7.04 -1.26
N LEU A 18 -3.12 -6.58 -1.57
CA LEU A 18 -2.89 -5.56 -2.60
C LEU A 18 -2.78 -6.17 -4.00
N PHE A 19 -2.04 -7.26 -4.15
CA PHE A 19 -1.81 -7.92 -5.43
C PHE A 19 -3.10 -8.52 -6.02
N ASN A 20 -4.08 -8.87 -5.19
CA ASN A 20 -5.38 -9.35 -5.67
C ASN A 20 -6.21 -8.28 -6.39
N ILE A 21 -5.89 -7.00 -6.22
CA ILE A 21 -6.58 -5.86 -6.86
C ILE A 21 -5.65 -4.98 -7.70
N CYS A 22 -4.36 -5.30 -7.72
CA CYS A 22 -3.34 -4.57 -8.48
C CYS A 22 -2.70 -5.49 -9.51
N GLU A 23 -2.54 -4.97 -10.71
CA GLU A 23 -1.81 -5.60 -11.81
C GLU A 23 -0.67 -4.70 -12.29
N THR A 24 0.18 -5.17 -13.20
CA THR A 24 1.23 -4.35 -13.82
C THR A 24 0.62 -3.06 -14.41
N GLY A 25 1.20 -1.91 -14.07
CA GLY A 25 0.66 -0.60 -14.41
C GLY A 25 -0.31 -0.03 -13.37
N SER A 26 -0.62 -0.75 -12.29
CA SER A 26 -1.40 -0.21 -11.17
C SER A 26 -0.59 0.72 -10.28
N HIS A 27 -1.29 1.52 -9.49
CA HIS A 27 -0.70 2.45 -8.55
C HIS A 27 -1.33 2.31 -7.15
N ILE A 28 -0.53 2.51 -6.11
CA ILE A 28 -0.92 2.51 -4.70
C ILE A 28 -0.51 3.84 -4.08
N VAL A 29 -1.34 4.40 -3.21
CA VAL A 29 -0.95 5.48 -2.30
C VAL A 29 -0.75 4.87 -0.92
N ALA A 30 0.38 5.11 -0.27
CA ALA A 30 0.65 4.55 1.05
C ALA A 30 1.17 5.61 2.02
N SER A 31 0.80 5.50 3.30
CA SER A 31 1.46 6.29 4.35
C SER A 31 2.97 5.98 4.39
N SER A 32 3.80 7.01 4.58
CA SER A 32 5.24 6.84 4.84
C SER A 32 5.50 6.30 6.25
N SER A 33 4.55 6.46 7.18
CA SER A 33 4.60 5.97 8.56
C SER A 33 3.98 4.57 8.66
N ILE A 34 4.59 3.58 8.02
CA ILE A 34 4.16 2.17 8.10
C ILE A 34 5.35 1.29 8.45
N TYR A 35 5.09 0.04 8.85
CA TYR A 35 6.15 -0.93 9.11
C TYR A 35 7.19 -0.97 7.99
N GLY A 36 8.47 -0.87 8.32
CA GLY A 36 9.56 -0.77 7.34
C GLY A 36 9.63 -1.95 6.35
N GLY A 37 9.20 -3.15 6.77
CA GLY A 37 9.04 -4.28 5.86
C GLY A 37 7.94 -4.06 4.83
N THR A 38 6.82 -3.46 5.22
CA THR A 38 5.72 -3.10 4.30
C THR A 38 6.17 -1.97 3.36
N TYR A 39 6.90 -0.98 3.87
CA TYR A 39 7.48 0.07 3.04
C TYR A 39 8.38 -0.52 1.93
N ASN A 40 9.25 -1.48 2.27
CA ASN A 40 10.11 -2.16 1.31
C ASN A 40 9.31 -3.05 0.33
N LEU A 41 8.29 -3.76 0.82
CA LEU A 41 7.39 -4.55 -0.03
C LEU A 41 6.78 -3.68 -1.14
N LEU A 42 6.21 -2.52 -0.79
CA LEU A 42 5.58 -1.62 -1.74
C LEU A 42 6.60 -0.90 -2.65
N GLY A 43 7.65 -0.32 -2.06
CA GLY A 43 8.61 0.53 -2.77
C GLY A 43 9.60 -0.23 -3.66
N VAL A 44 9.88 -1.50 -3.35
CA VAL A 44 10.90 -2.30 -4.05
C VAL A 44 10.30 -3.53 -4.70
N THR A 45 9.63 -4.40 -3.93
CA THR A 45 9.19 -5.71 -4.44
C THR A 45 8.05 -5.55 -5.44
N MET A 46 6.99 -4.83 -5.07
CA MET A 46 5.84 -4.59 -5.95
C MET A 46 6.19 -3.69 -7.12
N LYS A 47 7.12 -2.74 -6.93
CA LYS A 47 7.69 -1.94 -8.03
C LYS A 47 8.36 -2.79 -9.10
N LYS A 48 9.12 -3.83 -8.71
CA LYS A 48 9.70 -4.80 -9.66
C LYS A 48 8.64 -5.62 -10.42
N MET A 49 7.43 -5.74 -9.86
CA MET A 49 6.28 -6.37 -10.51
C MET A 49 5.44 -5.37 -11.35
N GLY A 50 5.90 -4.13 -11.47
CA GLY A 50 5.26 -3.07 -12.24
C GLY A 50 4.09 -2.40 -11.53
N ILE A 51 3.99 -2.50 -10.20
CA ILE A 51 3.01 -1.76 -9.39
C ILE A 51 3.74 -0.63 -8.69
N ASP A 52 3.40 0.61 -9.02
CA ASP A 52 4.02 1.79 -8.43
C ASP A 52 3.35 2.18 -7.10
N CYS A 53 4.13 2.79 -6.21
CA CYS A 53 3.64 3.31 -4.95
C CYS A 53 4.10 4.75 -4.73
N THR A 54 3.17 5.65 -4.42
CA THR A 54 3.46 6.99 -3.90
C THR A 54 3.30 6.99 -2.39
N PHE A 55 4.38 7.31 -1.67
CA PHE A 55 4.38 7.47 -0.22
C PHE A 55 4.03 8.89 0.17
N VAL A 56 3.15 9.03 1.16
CA VAL A 56 2.60 10.31 1.60
C VAL A 56 2.64 10.43 3.13
N ASP A 57 2.77 11.65 3.66
CA ASP A 57 2.70 11.87 5.10
C ASP A 57 1.27 11.62 5.62
N GLN A 58 1.14 10.93 6.76
CA GLN A 58 -0.16 10.58 7.34
C GLN A 58 -0.99 11.77 7.81
N ASN A 59 -0.35 12.94 8.02
CA ASN A 59 -0.99 14.16 8.49
C ASN A 59 -1.32 15.12 7.33
N LEU A 60 -1.21 14.68 6.08
CA LEU A 60 -1.62 15.49 4.94
C LEU A 60 -3.09 15.88 5.04
N SER A 61 -3.41 17.08 4.54
CA SER A 61 -4.78 17.46 4.30
C SER A 61 -5.40 16.56 3.21
N GLU A 62 -6.72 16.45 3.23
CA GLU A 62 -7.46 15.71 2.21
C GLU A 62 -7.19 16.24 0.79
N GLU A 63 -7.01 17.55 0.65
CA GLU A 63 -6.66 18.20 -0.63
C GLU A 63 -5.30 17.78 -1.16
N GLU A 64 -4.29 17.68 -0.29
CA GLU A 64 -2.95 17.21 -0.70
C GLU A 64 -2.95 15.70 -0.95
N LEU A 65 -3.70 14.93 -0.16
CA LEU A 65 -3.87 13.49 -0.40
C LEU A 65 -4.55 13.22 -1.75
N ALA A 66 -5.56 14.02 -2.12
CA ALA A 66 -6.25 13.91 -3.40
C ALA A 66 -5.29 14.02 -4.61
N LYS A 67 -4.23 14.84 -4.50
CA LYS A 67 -3.21 15.00 -5.54
C LYS A 67 -2.32 13.76 -5.74
N ALA A 68 -2.25 12.87 -4.76
CA ALA A 68 -1.48 11.62 -4.87
C ALA A 68 -2.20 10.56 -5.71
N PHE A 69 -3.53 10.68 -5.89
CA PHE A 69 -4.29 9.73 -6.69
C PHE A 69 -4.05 9.93 -8.19
N LYS A 70 -4.00 8.81 -8.91
CA LYS A 70 -3.83 8.73 -10.36
C LYS A 70 -5.00 7.91 -10.93
N PRO A 71 -5.29 7.98 -12.24
CA PRO A 71 -6.36 7.17 -12.86
C PRO A 71 -6.19 5.66 -12.66
N ASN A 72 -4.96 5.20 -12.46
CA ASN A 72 -4.59 3.81 -12.20
C ASN A 72 -4.39 3.51 -10.70
N THR A 73 -4.74 4.41 -9.77
CA THR A 73 -4.72 4.08 -8.33
C THR A 73 -5.76 3.01 -8.02
N ARG A 74 -5.37 1.97 -7.28
CA ARG A 74 -6.22 0.84 -6.90
C ARG A 74 -6.40 0.70 -5.39
N ALA A 75 -5.47 1.22 -4.60
CA ALA A 75 -5.53 1.12 -3.15
C ALA A 75 -4.92 2.34 -2.47
N VAL A 76 -5.42 2.62 -1.26
CA VAL A 76 -4.77 3.44 -0.24
C VAL A 76 -4.38 2.52 0.91
N PHE A 77 -3.14 2.60 1.37
CA PHE A 77 -2.61 1.75 2.43
C PHE A 77 -2.07 2.57 3.61
N GLY A 78 -2.41 2.17 4.83
CA GLY A 78 -1.89 2.79 6.05
C GLY A 78 -2.06 1.87 7.26
N GLU A 79 -1.37 2.19 8.34
CA GLU A 79 -1.47 1.50 9.62
C GLU A 79 -2.11 2.45 10.63
N THR A 80 -3.10 1.97 11.39
CA THR A 80 -3.84 2.82 12.35
C THR A 80 -2.98 3.26 13.53
N ILE A 81 -1.96 2.47 13.88
CA ILE A 81 -0.95 2.78 14.88
C ILE A 81 0.39 2.50 14.22
N THR A 82 1.22 3.53 14.12
CA THR A 82 2.47 3.50 13.35
C THR A 82 3.65 3.31 14.29
N ASN A 83 4.71 2.67 13.80
CA ASN A 83 6.00 2.71 14.49
C ASN A 83 6.67 4.09 14.28
N PRO A 84 7.44 4.61 15.25
CA PRO A 84 8.25 5.82 15.08
C PRO A 84 9.31 5.66 13.98
#